data_AF-A0A4P2VCY8-F1
#
_entry.id   AF-A0A4P2VCY8-F1
#
_cell.length_a   1.000
_cell.length_b   1.000
_cell.length_c   1.000
_cell.angle_alpha   90.00
_cell.angle_beta   90.00
_cell.angle_gamma   90.00
#
_symmetry.space_group_name_H-M   'P 1'
#
loop_
_entity.id
_entity.type
_entity.pdbx_description
1 polymer ?
#
loop_
_entity_poly.entity_id
_entity_poly.type
_entity_poly.pdbx_seq_one_letter_code
_entity_poly.pdbx_strand_id
1 'polypeptide(L)'
;MVDVDSIYGPSNYMRASDLPPKPVTYVIEDVEVRVFDGVQKLVLTFKGERKRLILNKTNAAALAALYGRDSELWKGKEVTLVKRLITTSDGQQVMSIRVVRPGAAHEEPPHEKVA
;
A
#
# COMPACT_ATOMS: atom_id res chain seq x y z
N MET A 1 -27.12 11.72 -7.15
CA MET A 1 -25.83 11.18 -7.61
C MET A 1 -25.24 10.41 -6.45
N VAL A 2 -24.98 9.11 -6.61
CA VAL A 2 -24.48 8.26 -5.52
C VAL A 2 -22.96 8.37 -5.53
N ASP A 3 -22.39 8.90 -4.45
CA ASP A 3 -20.95 8.95 -4.26
C ASP A 3 -20.44 7.53 -3.93
N VAL A 4 -19.47 7.05 -4.72
CA VAL A 4 -18.94 5.68 -4.59
C VAL A 4 -18.25 5.51 -3.24
N ASP A 5 -17.57 6.54 -2.74
CA ASP A 5 -16.90 6.50 -1.44
C ASP A 5 -17.88 6.51 -0.26
N SER A 6 -19.08 7.07 -0.42
CA SER A 6 -20.18 7.01 0.54
C SER A 6 -20.83 5.63 0.64
N ILE A 7 -20.95 4.90 -0.50
CA ILE A 7 -21.49 3.53 -0.52
C ILE A 7 -20.50 2.50 -0.01
N TYR A 8 -19.23 2.61 -0.39
CA TYR A 8 -18.17 1.73 0.10
C TYR A 8 -17.50 2.27 1.37
N GLY A 9 -17.99 3.38 1.90
CA GLY A 9 -17.85 3.92 3.25
C GLY A 9 -16.42 4.20 3.77
N PRO A 10 -16.34 4.82 4.97
CA PRO A 10 -15.10 5.00 5.70
C PRO A 10 -14.55 3.64 6.14
N SER A 11 -13.54 3.17 5.43
CA SER A 11 -12.81 1.96 5.79
C SER A 11 -11.72 2.28 6.82
N ASN A 12 -11.48 1.35 7.74
CA ASN A 12 -10.29 1.36 8.60
C ASN A 12 -8.99 1.12 7.80
N TYR A 13 -9.10 0.88 6.49
CA TYR A 13 -7.99 0.62 5.60
C TYR A 13 -7.73 1.78 4.65
N MET A 14 -6.45 2.10 4.45
CA MET A 14 -5.98 3.13 3.53
C MET A 14 -6.35 2.80 2.09
N ARG A 15 -6.90 3.79 1.38
CA ARG A 15 -7.10 3.78 -0.07
C ARG A 15 -6.11 4.73 -0.74
N ALA A 16 -5.90 4.55 -2.04
CA ALA A 16 -5.05 5.47 -2.79
C ALA A 16 -5.59 6.91 -2.73
N SER A 17 -6.91 7.13 -2.61
CA SER A 17 -7.49 8.46 -2.42
C SER A 17 -7.08 9.13 -1.10
N ASP A 18 -6.84 8.35 -0.04
CA ASP A 18 -6.50 8.86 1.31
C ASP A 18 -5.08 9.42 1.44
N LEU A 19 -4.14 8.99 0.58
CA LEU A 19 -2.77 9.50 0.64
C LEU A 19 -2.70 10.93 0.08
N PRO A 20 -1.71 11.74 0.44
CA PRO A 20 -1.43 12.97 -0.30
C PRO A 20 -0.75 12.63 -1.65
N PRO A 21 -0.66 13.60 -2.59
CA PRO A 21 0.05 13.40 -3.86
C PRO A 21 1.55 13.14 -3.70
N LYS A 22 2.13 13.65 -2.60
CA LYS A 22 3.54 13.50 -2.29
C LYS A 22 3.81 12.17 -1.57
N PRO A 23 5.00 11.56 -1.75
CA PRO A 23 5.44 10.43 -0.94
C PRO A 23 5.38 10.75 0.56
N VAL A 24 4.89 9.81 1.36
CA VAL A 24 4.83 9.94 2.83
C VAL A 24 5.49 8.74 3.47
N THR A 25 6.40 9.00 4.41
CA THR A 25 7.06 7.96 5.20
C THR A 25 6.27 7.69 6.48
N TYR A 26 6.03 6.42 6.74
CA TYR A 26 5.38 5.91 7.94
C TYR A 26 6.29 4.93 8.67
N VAL A 27 6.15 4.83 9.98
CA VAL A 27 6.79 3.79 10.80
C VAL A 27 5.80 2.65 10.98
N ILE A 28 6.20 1.42 10.61
CA ILE A 28 5.40 0.22 10.83
C ILE A 28 5.36 -0.06 12.34
N GLU A 29 4.18 0.01 12.93
CA GLU A 29 3.96 -0.29 14.35
C GLU A 29 3.76 -1.79 14.56
N ASP A 30 2.90 -2.40 13.74
CA ASP A 30 2.58 -3.82 13.86
C ASP A 30 2.19 -4.43 12.51
N VAL A 31 2.29 -5.76 12.42
CA VAL A 31 1.91 -6.55 11.25
C VAL A 31 1.01 -7.70 11.71
N GLU A 32 -0.22 -7.72 11.21
CA GLU A 32 -1.20 -8.78 11.50
C GLU A 32 -1.54 -9.57 10.24
N VAL A 33 -1.84 -10.87 10.38
CA VAL A 33 -2.50 -11.65 9.33
C VAL A 33 -4.00 -11.58 9.54
N ARG A 34 -4.75 -11.12 8.53
CA ARG A 34 -6.22 -11.11 8.54
C ARG A 34 -6.78 -11.84 7.33
N VAL A 35 -7.94 -12.46 7.52
CA VAL A 35 -8.66 -13.16 6.45
C VAL A 35 -9.66 -12.20 5.81
N PHE A 36 -9.58 -12.04 4.49
CA PHE A 36 -10.53 -11.30 3.67
C PHE A 36 -11.03 -12.24 2.58
N ASP A 37 -12.34 -12.47 2.53
CA ASP A 37 -12.98 -13.34 1.53
C ASP A 37 -12.33 -14.75 1.46
N GLY A 38 -11.99 -15.31 2.62
CA GLY A 38 -11.32 -16.61 2.74
C GLY A 38 -9.82 -16.59 2.41
N VAL A 39 -9.25 -15.44 2.04
CA VAL A 39 -7.83 -15.29 1.69
C VAL A 39 -7.08 -14.54 2.80
N GLN A 40 -5.99 -15.13 3.28
CA GLN A 40 -5.10 -14.47 4.23
C GLN A 40 -4.30 -13.34 3.56
N LYS A 41 -4.26 -12.19 4.22
CA LYS A 41 -3.47 -11.03 3.82
C LYS A 41 -2.77 -10.42 5.03
N LEU A 42 -1.57 -9.89 4.80
CA LEU A 42 -0.87 -9.09 5.79
C LEU A 42 -1.47 -7.69 5.86
N VAL A 43 -1.60 -7.17 7.07
CA VAL A 43 -2.13 -5.84 7.38
C VAL A 43 -1.11 -5.10 8.22
N LEU A 44 -0.69 -3.92 7.76
CA LEU A 44 0.20 -3.04 8.50
C LEU A 44 -0.58 -2.02 9.29
N THR A 45 -0.17 -1.82 10.54
CA THR A 45 -0.54 -0.66 11.35
C THR A 45 0.64 0.30 11.36
N PHE A 46 0.40 1.60 11.22
CA PHE A 46 1.44 2.61 11.26
C PHE A 46 1.35 3.44 12.54
N LYS A 47 2.51 3.82 13.08
CA LYS A 47 2.59 4.59 14.32
C LYS A 47 1.90 5.94 14.17
N GLY A 48 0.93 6.20 15.05
CA GLY A 48 0.17 7.45 15.06
C GLY A 48 -0.92 7.55 13.99
N GLU A 49 -1.13 6.50 13.19
CA GLU A 49 -2.15 6.49 12.14
C GLU A 49 -3.36 5.66 12.50
N ARG A 50 -4.54 6.20 12.17
CA ARG A 50 -5.81 5.49 12.41
C ARG A 50 -6.10 4.43 11.34
N LYS A 51 -5.65 4.67 10.11
CA LYS A 51 -5.88 3.76 8.98
C LYS A 51 -4.72 2.77 8.83
N ARG A 52 -5.07 1.53 8.52
CA ARG A 52 -4.16 0.40 8.30
C ARG A 52 -3.97 0.13 6.82
N LEU A 53 -2.87 -0.48 6.40
CA LEU A 53 -2.65 -0.86 5.01
C LEU A 53 -2.79 -2.37 4.82
N ILE A 54 -3.76 -2.80 4.00
CA ILE A 54 -3.82 -4.18 3.54
C ILE A 54 -2.76 -4.36 2.44
N LEU A 55 -1.85 -5.31 2.61
CA LEU A 55 -0.84 -5.61 1.62
C LEU A 55 -1.42 -6.49 0.51
N ASN A 56 -1.22 -6.04 -0.73
CA ASN A 56 -1.31 -6.90 -1.89
C ASN A 56 0.02 -7.65 -2.10
N LYS A 57 0.03 -8.61 -3.03
CA LYS A 57 1.23 -9.43 -3.32
C LYS A 57 2.44 -8.57 -3.68
N THR A 58 2.27 -7.53 -4.49
CA THR A 58 3.35 -6.62 -4.90
C THR A 58 3.98 -5.88 -3.73
N ASN A 59 3.16 -5.29 -2.86
CA ASN A 59 3.64 -4.52 -1.71
C ASN A 59 4.27 -5.43 -0.65
N ALA A 60 3.71 -6.63 -0.44
CA ALA A 60 4.31 -7.63 0.44
C ALA A 60 5.69 -8.09 -0.08
N ALA A 61 5.82 -8.32 -1.39
CA ALA A 61 7.10 -8.67 -2.00
C ALA A 61 8.13 -7.51 -1.89
N ALA A 62 7.69 -6.27 -2.04
CA ALA A 62 8.55 -5.10 -1.87
C ALA A 62 9.07 -4.99 -0.43
N LEU A 63 8.22 -5.18 0.58
CA LEU A 63 8.66 -5.21 1.99
C LEU A 63 9.60 -6.37 2.27
N ALA A 64 9.30 -7.55 1.72
CA ALA A 64 10.16 -8.71 1.87
C ALA A 64 11.56 -8.49 1.24
N ALA A 65 11.64 -7.73 0.15
CA ALA A 65 12.91 -7.34 -0.47
C ALA A 65 13.67 -6.30 0.35
N LEU A 66 12.98 -5.40 1.05
CA LEU A 66 13.59 -4.36 1.90
C LEU A 66 14.06 -4.90 3.26
N TYR A 67 13.24 -5.73 3.91
CA TYR A 67 13.39 -6.09 5.33
C TYR A 67 13.45 -7.60 5.59
N GLY A 68 13.44 -8.42 4.54
CA GLY A 68 13.45 -9.87 4.64
C GLY A 68 12.04 -10.48 4.70
N ARG A 69 11.94 -11.80 4.53
CA ARG A 69 10.65 -12.51 4.41
C ARG A 69 9.89 -12.68 5.72
N ASP A 70 10.55 -12.53 6.85
CA ASP A 70 9.92 -12.58 8.16
C ASP A 70 9.25 -11.24 8.46
N SER A 71 7.91 -11.24 8.47
CA SER A 71 7.12 -10.03 8.68
C SER A 71 7.25 -9.43 10.07
N GLU A 72 7.67 -10.21 11.07
CA GLU A 72 7.91 -9.69 12.42
C GLU A 72 9.08 -8.71 12.45
N LEU A 73 10.06 -8.90 11.56
CA LEU A 73 11.24 -8.02 11.44
C LEU A 73 10.91 -6.64 10.83
N TRP A 74 9.70 -6.46 10.32
CA TRP A 74 9.27 -5.20 9.71
C TRP A 74 8.83 -4.18 10.76
N LYS A 75 8.50 -4.62 11.98
CA LYS A 75 8.06 -3.75 13.07
C LYS A 75 9.16 -2.76 13.44
N GLY A 76 8.79 -1.49 13.61
CA GLY A 76 9.70 -0.38 13.86
C GLY A 76 10.47 0.11 12.63
N LYS A 77 10.34 -0.51 11.46
CA LYS A 77 10.95 -0.03 10.22
C LYS A 77 10.11 1.07 9.58
N GLU A 78 10.78 1.95 8.87
CA GLU A 78 10.11 2.98 8.07
C GLU A 78 9.70 2.44 6.70
N VAL A 79 8.69 3.03 6.09
CA VAL A 79 8.30 2.74 4.71
C VAL A 79 7.68 3.97 4.10
N THR A 80 8.03 4.27 2.85
CA THR A 80 7.39 5.37 2.13
C THR A 80 6.25 4.80 1.28
N LEU A 81 5.07 5.38 1.41
CA LEU A 81 3.92 5.08 0.57
C LEU A 81 3.76 6.15 -0.50
N VAL A 82 3.51 5.71 -1.73
CA VAL A 82 3.28 6.58 -2.89
C VAL A 82 2.02 6.18 -3.64
N LYS A 83 1.34 7.16 -4.25
CA LYS A 83 0.31 6.89 -5.26
C LYS A 83 0.95 6.63 -6.62
N ARG A 84 0.49 5.60 -7.31
CA ARG A 84 0.84 5.32 -8.70
C ARG A 84 -0.41 4.99 -9.49
N LEU A 85 -0.52 5.56 -10.69
CA LEU A 85 -1.44 5.05 -11.68
C LEU A 85 -0.89 3.72 -12.20
N ILE A 86 -1.69 2.67 -12.16
CA ILE A 86 -1.34 1.35 -12.68
C ILE A 86 -2.39 0.90 -13.68
N THR A 87 -1.96 0.12 -14.66
CA THR A 87 -2.88 -0.61 -15.54
C THR A 87 -3.15 -1.98 -14.90
N THR A 88 -4.42 -2.26 -14.64
CA THR A 88 -4.88 -3.57 -14.17
C THR A 88 -4.80 -4.60 -15.31
N SER A 89 -4.88 -5.88 -14.98
CA SER A 89 -4.91 -6.97 -15.96
C SER A 89 -6.05 -6.83 -16.98
N ASP A 90 -7.14 -6.16 -16.58
CA ASP A 90 -8.31 -5.91 -17.43
C ASP A 90 -8.17 -4.63 -18.28
N GLY A 91 -6.98 -4.01 -18.30
CA GLY A 91 -6.68 -2.81 -19.08
C GLY A 91 -7.14 -1.49 -18.45
N GLN A 92 -7.79 -1.51 -17.29
CA GLN A 92 -8.25 -0.29 -16.61
C GLN A 92 -7.09 0.40 -15.88
N GLN A 93 -7.04 1.73 -15.95
CA GLN A 93 -6.11 2.54 -15.17
C GLN A 93 -6.70 2.88 -13.79
N VAL A 94 -6.02 2.49 -12.72
CA VAL A 94 -6.46 2.74 -11.34
C VAL A 94 -5.34 3.30 -10.48
N MET A 95 -5.67 4.21 -9.57
CA MET A 95 -4.71 4.70 -8.58
C MET A 95 -4.50 3.64 -7.50
N SER A 96 -3.23 3.29 -7.23
CA SER A 96 -2.84 2.28 -6.27
C SER A 96 -1.76 2.79 -5.32
N ILE A 97 -1.77 2.27 -4.09
CA ILE A 97 -0.72 2.51 -3.10
C ILE A 97 0.45 1.57 -3.41
N ARG A 98 1.66 2.12 -3.46
CA ARG A 98 2.92 1.37 -3.58
C ARG A 98 3.82 1.64 -2.40
N VAL A 99 4.43 0.57 -1.91
CA VAL A 99 5.50 0.61 -0.91
C VAL A 99 6.84 0.81 -1.63
N VAL A 100 7.60 1.80 -1.19
CA VAL A 100 8.97 2.06 -1.67
C VAL A 100 9.92 2.27 -0.49
N ARG A 101 11.23 2.27 -0.77
CA ARG A 101 12.27 2.52 0.24
C ARG A 101 12.02 3.85 0.96
N PRO A 102 12.33 3.95 2.27
CA PRO A 102 12.19 5.19 3.01
C PRO A 102 12.90 6.36 2.33
N GLY A 103 12.21 7.50 2.21
CA GLY A 103 12.78 8.71 1.62
C GLY A 103 12.94 8.67 0.10
N ALA A 104 12.43 7.62 -0.59
CA ALA A 104 12.37 7.65 -2.05
C ALA A 104 11.49 8.82 -2.51
N ALA A 105 12.08 9.70 -3.32
CA ALA A 105 11.31 10.66 -4.10
C ALA A 105 10.36 9.92 -5.06
N HIS A 106 9.34 10.63 -5.55
CA HIS A 106 8.43 10.13 -6.57
C HIS A 106 9.18 9.91 -7.89
N GLU A 107 9.95 8.82 -8.03
CA GLU A 107 10.54 8.42 -9.31
C GLU A 107 9.42 7.77 -10.13
N GLU A 108 8.73 8.51 -10.99
CA GLU A 108 7.81 7.92 -11.97
C GLU A 108 8.41 6.63 -12.55
N PRO A 109 7.70 5.48 -12.50
CA PRO A 109 8.26 4.27 -13.05
C PRO A 109 8.55 4.53 -14.53
N PRO A 110 9.67 4.02 -15.08
CA PRO A 110 9.86 4.05 -16.51
C PRO A 110 8.63 3.39 -17.11
N HIS A 111 7.92 4.10 -17.98
CA HIS A 111 6.87 3.50 -18.79
C HIS A 111 7.49 2.28 -19.48
N GLU A 112 7.21 1.08 -18.97
CA GLU A 112 7.55 -0.15 -19.64
C GLU A 112 6.73 -0.16 -20.91
N LYS A 113 7.37 0.24 -22.02
CA LYS A 113 6.80 0.09 -23.35
C LYS A 113 6.58 -1.40 -23.52
N VAL A 114 5.32 -1.81 -23.48
CA VAL A 114 4.91 -3.13 -23.97
C VAL A 114 5.32 -3.17 -25.44
N ALA A 115 6.31 -4.01 -25.72
CA ALA A 115 6.75 -4.36 -27.06
C ALA A 115 5.73 -5.28 -27.74
#